data_AF-A0A835GI48-F1
#
_entry.id   AF-A0A835GI48-F1
#
_cell.length_a   1.000
_cell.length_b   1.000
_cell.length_c   1.000
_cell.angle_alpha   90.00
_cell.angle_beta   90.00
_cell.angle_gamma   90.00
#
_symmetry.space_group_name_H-M   'P 1'
#
loop_
_entity.id
_entity.type
_entity.pdbx_description
1 polymer ?
#
loop_
_entity_poly.entity_id
_entity_poly.type
_entity_poly.pdbx_seq_one_letter_code
_entity_poly.pdbx_strand_id
1 'polypeptide(L)'
;MSLQEYKHYFPIDSIQKVCDLFEEQLRSEKEADLALFSIIVGAVENNLTNVKNSDKEINLAANKVVKMKFPSVEYEEVKSLHERFVSLMRGGVDVKLLNGAYTTRDLVKRVADVVWNSLTRSYYKDRAHLQSIYSFLTGNKLDCFGVAFAVTAGCQVLGKQDVHLALSEDHAWVVFGKDGTETAEVTWHGKGNEDKRGRSVGDGVSARSWLYVAGKPVICTRVMELAALVSSINPTLTQTTDVHEIAQMQHRLLWLLYDNGHLDAYPMALGNLGDLDEYMRITNCSAESDELPLHNELENLRPDGTPRPDPPALYAQAIRSARTNYDDRHVYPYTFQGGHYHRNKMYKEAFHAWACAGDVIRHYNYSRDDEEIYKEFSEIANELIPQLMKAESSGHSARSILKDPECFASLLRFYDGICKWEEGSQTPILHIGWAKPLVSTISKFDAEVRAQVHIICKTDTDEHTESTKGTENVEKDKRDNDKWNNNADNAEMSVREQLTAAVNSRPRVTLYSHKMAALRPLLLAERLNTHALQLQLTAQSQLQRPQAPTKKRDVDDANASLPTARAKRARRER
;
A
#
# COMPACT_ATOMS: atom_id res chain seq x y z
N MET A 1 19.87 -13.42 20.64
CA MET A 1 20.11 -13.27 22.10
C MET A 1 19.50 -14.44 22.85
N SER A 2 19.91 -14.71 24.10
CA SER A 2 19.14 -15.63 24.95
C SER A 2 18.05 -14.85 25.68
N LEU A 3 16.84 -15.41 25.79
CA LEU A 3 15.70 -14.84 26.52
C LEU A 3 16.07 -14.32 27.93
N GLN A 4 17.03 -15.00 28.56
CA GLN A 4 17.53 -14.69 29.90
C GLN A 4 18.13 -13.28 30.01
N GLU A 5 18.69 -12.74 28.92
CA GLU A 5 19.28 -11.39 28.91
C GLU A 5 18.21 -10.32 29.19
N TYR A 6 16.98 -10.52 28.70
CA TYR A 6 15.87 -9.58 28.90
C TYR A 6 15.11 -9.75 30.20
N LYS A 7 15.45 -10.75 31.02
CA LYS A 7 14.71 -11.10 32.24
C LYS A 7 14.52 -9.91 33.21
N HIS A 8 15.48 -8.99 33.25
CA HIS A 8 15.46 -7.84 34.13
C HIS A 8 14.42 -6.76 33.76
N TYR A 9 13.88 -6.79 32.54
CA TYR A 9 12.76 -5.94 32.12
C TYR A 9 11.39 -6.46 32.57
N PHE A 10 11.34 -7.67 33.14
CA PHE A 10 10.09 -8.28 33.60
C PHE A 10 9.82 -7.99 35.10
N PRO A 11 8.54 -7.86 35.51
CA PRO A 11 7.35 -7.92 34.65
C PRO A 11 7.24 -6.68 33.75
N ILE A 12 6.72 -6.90 32.54
CA ILE A 12 6.41 -5.80 31.62
C ILE A 12 5.06 -5.24 32.04
N ASP A 13 5.09 -4.11 32.73
CA ASP A 13 3.94 -3.46 33.39
C ASP A 13 3.70 -2.02 32.89
N SER A 14 4.44 -1.59 31.86
CA SER A 14 4.29 -0.27 31.25
C SER A 14 4.76 -0.27 29.79
N ILE A 15 4.25 0.70 29.01
CA ILE A 15 4.71 0.97 27.65
C ILE A 15 6.22 1.30 27.64
N GLN A 16 6.72 1.98 28.68
CA GLN A 16 8.13 2.31 28.81
C GLN A 16 9.01 1.06 28.81
N LYS A 17 8.67 0.03 29.59
CA LYS A 17 9.46 -1.22 29.61
C LYS A 17 9.47 -1.95 28.27
N VAL A 18 8.38 -1.87 27.49
CA VAL A 18 8.37 -2.38 26.11
C VAL A 18 9.34 -1.58 25.25
N CYS A 19 9.31 -0.25 25.34
CA CYS A 19 10.24 0.62 24.62
C CYS A 19 11.69 0.36 25.01
N ASP A 20 11.99 0.22 26.31
CA ASP A 20 13.35 -0.04 26.81
C ASP A 20 13.88 -1.38 26.27
N LEU A 21 13.02 -2.40 26.17
CA LEU A 21 13.38 -3.71 25.63
C LEU A 21 13.68 -3.64 24.11
N PHE A 22 12.91 -2.86 23.35
CA PHE A 22 13.23 -2.58 21.94
C PHE A 22 14.51 -1.77 21.81
N GLU A 23 14.71 -0.74 22.64
CA GLU A 23 15.89 0.10 22.60
C GLU A 23 17.17 -0.70 22.89
N GLU A 24 17.12 -1.59 23.88
CA GLU A 24 18.22 -2.51 24.19
C GLU A 24 18.54 -3.44 23.02
N GLN A 25 17.51 -3.94 22.32
CA GLN A 25 17.70 -4.72 21.10
C GLN A 25 18.32 -3.91 19.96
N LEU A 26 17.93 -2.65 19.78
CA LEU A 26 18.48 -1.78 18.73
C LEU A 26 19.94 -1.38 19.01
N ARG A 27 20.34 -1.30 20.29
CA ARG A 27 21.75 -1.08 20.69
C ARG A 27 22.61 -2.33 20.56
N SER A 28 21.99 -3.51 20.51
CA SER A 28 22.70 -4.78 20.44
C SER A 28 23.14 -5.12 19.02
N GLU A 29 24.37 -5.60 18.86
CA GLU A 29 24.86 -6.16 17.59
C GLU A 29 24.29 -7.55 17.29
N LYS A 30 23.64 -8.18 18.27
CA LYS A 30 23.04 -9.51 18.11
C LYS A 30 21.71 -9.41 17.37
N GLU A 31 21.46 -10.40 16.52
CA GLU A 31 20.22 -10.53 15.79
C GLU A 31 18.98 -10.57 16.72
N ALA A 32 17.93 -9.86 16.31
CA ALA A 32 16.68 -9.75 17.04
C ALA A 32 15.89 -11.05 17.04
N ASP A 33 15.43 -11.50 18.21
CA ASP A 33 14.61 -12.70 18.35
C ASP A 33 13.15 -12.38 18.01
N LEU A 34 12.74 -12.66 16.76
CA LEU A 34 11.40 -12.33 16.29
C LEU A 34 10.30 -13.01 17.11
N ALA A 35 10.53 -14.25 17.55
CA ALA A 35 9.56 -14.99 18.32
C ALA A 35 9.31 -14.35 19.69
N LEU A 36 10.38 -13.96 20.38
CA LEU A 36 10.29 -13.28 21.67
C LEU A 36 9.52 -11.96 21.56
N PHE A 37 9.92 -11.09 20.64
CA PHE A 37 9.30 -9.78 20.47
C PHE A 37 7.82 -9.89 20.07
N SER A 38 7.48 -10.83 19.18
CA SER A 38 6.10 -11.08 18.77
C SER A 38 5.24 -11.64 19.91
N ILE A 39 5.81 -12.48 20.79
CA ILE A 39 5.12 -12.97 21.98
C ILE A 39 4.84 -11.82 22.96
N ILE A 40 5.82 -10.96 23.23
CA ILE A 40 5.66 -9.82 24.15
C ILE A 40 4.62 -8.83 23.63
N VAL A 41 4.77 -8.35 22.40
CA VAL A 41 3.86 -7.39 21.78
C VAL A 41 2.44 -7.98 21.71
N GLY A 42 2.32 -9.23 21.27
CA GLY A 42 1.04 -9.91 21.20
C GLY A 42 0.38 -10.16 22.55
N ALA A 43 1.16 -10.41 23.61
CA ALA A 43 0.63 -10.56 24.97
C ALA A 43 0.06 -9.24 25.50
N VAL A 44 0.77 -8.12 25.30
CA VAL A 44 0.29 -6.79 25.69
C VAL A 44 -0.97 -6.43 24.91
N GLU A 45 -0.95 -6.58 23.59
CA GLU A 45 -2.11 -6.32 22.73
C GLU A 45 -3.31 -7.14 23.17
N ASN A 46 -3.16 -8.46 23.31
CA ASN A 46 -4.28 -9.34 23.64
C ASN A 46 -4.86 -9.03 25.03
N ASN A 47 -4.04 -8.71 26.03
CA ASN A 47 -4.55 -8.39 27.37
C ASN A 47 -5.35 -7.09 27.39
N LEU A 48 -4.96 -6.10 26.58
CA LEU A 48 -5.65 -4.82 26.48
C LEU A 48 -6.87 -4.85 25.57
N THR A 49 -6.92 -5.74 24.58
CA THR A 49 -8.06 -5.83 23.64
C THR A 49 -9.06 -6.95 23.97
N ASN A 50 -8.78 -7.78 24.98
CA ASN A 50 -9.68 -8.85 25.40
C ASN A 50 -10.71 -8.38 26.43
N VAL A 51 -11.91 -8.05 25.93
CA VAL A 51 -13.09 -7.58 26.68
C VAL A 51 -13.48 -8.48 27.87
N LYS A 52 -13.09 -9.76 27.87
CA LYS A 52 -13.41 -10.68 28.99
C LYS A 52 -12.60 -10.40 30.27
N ASN A 53 -11.41 -9.79 30.14
CA ASN A 53 -10.54 -9.45 31.27
C ASN A 53 -10.80 -8.03 31.78
N SER A 54 -11.44 -7.17 30.98
CA SER A 54 -11.88 -5.85 31.42
C SER A 54 -13.20 -6.00 32.18
N ASP A 55 -13.12 -5.89 33.51
CA ASP A 55 -14.28 -5.90 34.40
C ASP A 55 -15.38 -4.92 33.96
N LYS A 56 -16.59 -5.19 34.46
CA LYS A 56 -17.92 -4.64 34.15
C LYS A 56 -18.12 -3.11 34.27
N GLU A 57 -17.05 -2.32 34.23
CA GLU A 57 -17.05 -0.86 34.42
C GLU A 57 -16.68 -0.05 33.18
N ILE A 58 -16.63 -0.66 31.99
CA ILE A 58 -16.56 0.15 30.76
C ILE A 58 -17.93 0.78 30.52
N ASN A 59 -18.16 1.96 31.09
CA ASN A 59 -19.16 2.89 30.58
C ASN A 59 -18.75 3.25 29.15
N LEU A 60 -19.21 2.47 28.17
CA LEU A 60 -19.10 2.72 26.72
C LEU A 60 -19.93 3.95 26.28
N ALA A 61 -19.98 4.99 27.12
CA ALA A 61 -20.66 6.23 26.82
C ALA A 61 -19.75 7.12 25.95
N ALA A 62 -20.21 7.38 24.73
CA ALA A 62 -19.86 8.50 23.83
C ALA A 62 -18.40 8.68 23.36
N ASN A 63 -17.40 8.06 23.97
CA ASN A 63 -15.99 8.26 23.58
C ASN A 63 -15.53 7.22 22.55
N LYS A 64 -14.92 7.68 21.45
CA LYS A 64 -14.27 6.84 20.44
C LYS A 64 -13.01 6.10 20.96
N VAL A 65 -12.58 6.42 22.19
CA VAL A 65 -11.32 5.96 22.77
C VAL A 65 -11.56 5.50 24.20
N VAL A 66 -10.97 4.37 24.59
CA VAL A 66 -11.01 3.84 25.95
C VAL A 66 -9.58 3.76 26.50
N LYS A 67 -9.41 4.20 27.75
CA LYS A 67 -8.17 4.02 28.52
C LYS A 67 -8.30 2.79 29.41
N MET A 68 -7.26 1.97 29.45
CA MET A 68 -7.24 0.71 30.18
C MET A 68 -5.99 0.60 31.04
N LYS A 69 -6.12 -0.06 32.20
CA LYS A 69 -4.97 -0.33 33.05
C LYS A 69 -3.99 -1.26 32.31
N PHE A 70 -2.75 -0.83 32.19
CA PHE A 70 -1.71 -1.61 31.50
C PHE A 70 -1.50 -2.98 32.19
N PRO A 71 -1.39 -4.08 31.42
CA PRO A 71 -1.26 -5.42 31.98
C PRO A 71 0.14 -5.67 32.55
N SER A 72 0.25 -6.61 33.49
CA SER A 72 1.55 -7.15 33.92
C SER A 72 1.82 -8.44 33.15
N VAL A 73 2.77 -8.41 32.22
CA VAL A 73 3.21 -9.61 31.48
C VAL A 73 4.43 -10.20 32.19
N GLU A 74 4.27 -11.43 32.69
CA GLU A 74 5.29 -12.11 33.51
C GLU A 74 6.33 -12.84 32.66
N TYR A 75 7.58 -12.87 33.17
CA TYR A 75 8.70 -13.52 32.48
C TYR A 75 8.42 -14.99 32.15
N GLU A 76 7.83 -15.72 33.10
CA GLU A 76 7.69 -17.16 32.97
C GLU A 76 6.58 -17.57 31.99
N GLU A 77 5.59 -16.72 31.79
CA GLU A 77 4.59 -16.88 30.72
C GLU A 77 5.25 -16.74 29.35
N VAL A 78 5.98 -15.65 29.13
CA VAL A 78 6.69 -15.39 27.87
C VAL A 78 7.73 -16.48 27.59
N LYS A 79 8.47 -16.91 28.61
CA LYS A 79 9.45 -17.98 28.50
C LYS A 79 8.82 -19.31 28.08
N SER A 80 7.75 -19.72 28.73
CA SER A 80 7.04 -20.95 28.40
C SER A 80 6.52 -20.94 26.96
N LEU A 81 5.97 -19.81 26.50
CA LEU A 81 5.50 -19.64 25.13
C LEU A 81 6.66 -19.69 24.13
N HIS A 82 7.76 -18.99 24.40
CA HIS A 82 8.95 -18.98 23.54
C HIS A 82 9.55 -20.38 23.39
N GLU A 83 9.77 -21.09 24.50
CA GLU A 83 10.28 -22.46 24.51
C GLU A 83 9.34 -23.43 23.75
N ARG A 84 8.02 -23.23 23.87
CA ARG A 84 7.03 -24.02 23.12
C ARG A 84 7.12 -23.76 21.62
N PHE A 85 7.28 -22.52 21.18
CA PHE A 85 7.48 -22.19 19.76
C PHE A 85 8.78 -22.81 19.22
N VAL A 86 9.87 -22.67 19.98
CA VAL A 86 11.18 -23.25 19.62
C VAL A 86 11.08 -24.77 19.49
N SER A 87 10.46 -25.42 20.46
CA SER A 87 10.24 -26.87 20.45
C SER A 87 9.39 -27.31 19.26
N LEU A 88 8.31 -26.58 18.94
CA LEU A 88 7.46 -26.85 17.79
C LEU A 88 8.24 -26.79 16.47
N MET A 89 9.05 -25.74 16.26
CA MET A 89 9.82 -25.59 15.02
C MET A 89 10.91 -26.66 14.89
N ARG A 90 11.66 -26.92 15.96
CA ARG A 90 12.72 -27.93 15.97
C ARG A 90 12.19 -29.36 15.84
N GLY A 91 11.04 -29.66 16.44
CA GLY A 91 10.39 -30.97 16.33
C GLY A 91 9.65 -31.17 15.00
N GLY A 92 9.26 -30.08 14.32
CA GLY A 92 8.50 -30.12 13.08
C GLY A 92 9.33 -30.35 11.81
N VAL A 93 10.65 -30.20 11.87
CA VAL A 93 11.55 -30.22 10.70
C VAL A 93 12.61 -31.31 10.84
N ASP A 94 12.80 -32.11 9.78
CA ASP A 94 13.88 -33.12 9.71
C ASP A 94 15.24 -32.42 9.59
N VAL A 95 16.21 -32.87 10.39
CA VAL A 95 17.62 -32.40 10.38
C VAL A 95 18.22 -32.43 8.96
N LYS A 96 17.83 -33.38 8.11
CA LYS A 96 18.30 -33.46 6.73
C LYS A 96 17.98 -32.21 5.90
N LEU A 97 16.83 -31.58 6.15
CA LEU A 97 16.42 -30.34 5.47
C LEU A 97 17.21 -29.12 5.96
N LEU A 98 17.86 -29.22 7.12
CA LEU A 98 18.69 -28.16 7.67
C LEU A 98 20.11 -28.15 7.09
N ASN A 99 20.50 -29.21 6.39
CA ASN A 99 21.81 -29.32 5.76
C ASN A 99 21.99 -28.28 4.64
N GLY A 100 23.20 -27.74 4.54
CA GLY A 100 23.56 -26.75 3.52
C GLY A 100 23.69 -25.33 4.08
N ALA A 101 24.50 -24.53 3.40
CA ALA A 101 24.80 -23.16 3.80
C ALA A 101 23.59 -22.21 3.62
N TYR A 102 22.72 -22.51 2.65
CA TYR A 102 21.57 -21.68 2.32
C TYR A 102 20.28 -22.49 2.44
N THR A 103 19.19 -21.79 2.72
CA THR A 103 17.86 -22.35 2.85
C THR A 103 17.35 -22.81 1.49
N THR A 104 16.66 -23.96 1.48
CA THR A 104 15.99 -24.47 0.28
C THR A 104 14.49 -24.21 0.35
N ARG A 105 13.86 -24.20 -0.82
CA ARG A 105 12.40 -24.10 -0.95
C ARG A 105 11.64 -25.18 -0.17
N ASP A 106 12.18 -26.40 -0.15
CA ASP A 106 11.58 -27.52 0.58
C ASP A 106 11.59 -27.28 2.09
N LEU A 107 12.68 -26.69 2.63
CA LEU A 107 12.75 -26.31 4.03
C LEU A 107 11.71 -25.21 4.34
N VAL A 108 11.65 -24.15 3.54
CA VAL A 108 10.66 -23.07 3.73
C VAL A 108 9.23 -23.60 3.70
N LYS A 109 8.91 -24.41 2.69
CA LYS A 109 7.60 -25.04 2.59
C LYS A 109 7.30 -25.91 3.81
N ARG A 110 8.28 -26.67 4.29
CA ARG A 110 8.10 -27.51 5.48
C ARG A 110 7.81 -26.69 6.73
N VAL A 111 8.52 -25.58 6.95
CA VAL A 111 8.25 -24.65 8.07
C VAL A 111 6.85 -24.05 7.94
N ALA A 112 6.47 -23.62 6.73
CA ALA A 112 5.11 -23.14 6.46
C ALA A 112 4.04 -24.18 6.75
N ASP A 113 4.27 -25.46 6.41
CA ASP A 113 3.36 -26.54 6.72
C ASP A 113 3.28 -26.84 8.23
N VAL A 114 4.38 -26.67 8.99
CA VAL A 114 4.35 -26.80 10.47
C VAL A 114 3.45 -25.73 11.08
N VAL A 115 3.61 -24.47 10.66
CA VAL A 115 2.76 -23.35 11.10
C VAL A 115 1.32 -23.63 10.69
N TRP A 116 1.07 -23.89 9.40
CA TRP A 116 -0.27 -24.10 8.84
C TRP A 116 -1.04 -25.22 9.53
N ASN A 117 -0.40 -26.38 9.72
CA ASN A 117 -1.06 -27.54 10.32
C ASN A 117 -1.34 -27.37 11.81
N SER A 118 -0.69 -26.39 12.46
CA SER A 118 -0.94 -26.01 13.85
C SER A 118 -2.12 -25.04 13.97
N LEU A 119 -2.59 -24.45 12.88
CA LEU A 119 -3.73 -23.54 12.88
C LEU A 119 -5.06 -24.29 13.01
N THR A 120 -6.02 -23.63 13.64
CA THR A 120 -7.40 -24.10 13.73
C THR A 120 -8.00 -24.20 12.33
N ARG A 121 -8.66 -25.31 11.98
CA ARG A 121 -9.19 -25.53 10.62
C ARG A 121 -10.25 -24.53 10.17
N SER A 122 -11.01 -23.95 11.11
CA SER A 122 -12.11 -23.03 10.82
C SER A 122 -12.11 -21.87 11.80
N TYR A 123 -11.68 -20.71 11.35
CA TYR A 123 -11.84 -19.43 12.03
C TYR A 123 -11.92 -18.30 11.00
N TYR A 124 -12.45 -17.17 11.43
CA TYR A 124 -12.46 -15.95 10.63
C TYR A 124 -11.03 -15.41 10.54
N LYS A 125 -10.46 -15.48 9.34
CA LYS A 125 -9.08 -15.09 9.03
C LYS A 125 -8.88 -13.57 9.09
N ASP A 126 -9.94 -12.80 8.81
CA ASP A 126 -9.94 -11.32 8.83
C ASP A 126 -10.32 -10.76 10.21
N ARG A 127 -10.10 -11.54 11.28
CA ARG A 127 -10.38 -11.09 12.64
C ARG A 127 -9.15 -10.37 13.19
N ALA A 128 -9.37 -9.24 13.85
CA ALA A 128 -8.33 -8.49 14.55
C ALA A 128 -7.58 -9.34 15.60
N HIS A 129 -6.35 -8.92 15.93
CA HIS A 129 -5.48 -9.50 16.96
C HIS A 129 -4.97 -10.92 16.65
N LEU A 130 -4.76 -11.24 15.36
CA LEU A 130 -4.28 -12.54 14.87
C LEU A 130 -2.90 -12.47 14.19
N GLN A 131 -2.16 -11.38 14.36
CA GLN A 131 -0.91 -11.11 13.65
C GLN A 131 0.35 -11.62 14.40
N SER A 132 0.22 -12.09 15.64
CA SER A 132 1.37 -12.37 16.53
C SER A 132 1.59 -13.86 16.81
N ILE A 133 2.82 -14.23 17.14
CA ILE A 133 3.13 -15.59 17.63
C ILE A 133 2.43 -15.87 18.97
N TYR A 134 2.10 -14.83 19.75
CA TYR A 134 1.24 -14.98 20.92
C TYR A 134 -0.15 -15.55 20.55
N SER A 135 -0.84 -14.97 19.56
CA SER A 135 -2.16 -15.48 19.12
C SER A 135 -2.06 -16.88 18.50
N PHE A 136 -0.94 -17.18 17.86
CA PHE A 136 -0.64 -18.51 17.36
C PHE A 136 -0.55 -19.55 18.49
N LEU A 137 0.24 -19.29 19.54
CA LEU A 137 0.49 -20.27 20.60
C LEU A 137 -0.67 -20.41 21.60
N THR A 138 -1.41 -19.33 21.82
CA THR A 138 -2.53 -19.29 22.78
C THR A 138 -3.86 -19.65 22.13
N GLY A 139 -4.04 -19.31 20.85
CA GLY A 139 -5.31 -19.44 20.13
C GLY A 139 -5.28 -20.32 18.89
N ASN A 140 -4.11 -20.79 18.45
CA ASN A 140 -3.91 -21.52 17.19
C ASN A 140 -4.53 -20.79 15.99
N LYS A 141 -4.38 -19.46 15.93
CA LYS A 141 -4.95 -18.60 14.89
C LYS A 141 -3.94 -17.55 14.46
N LEU A 142 -3.86 -17.34 13.16
CA LEU A 142 -3.05 -16.30 12.54
C LEU A 142 -3.80 -15.66 11.36
N ASP A 143 -3.58 -14.39 11.08
CA ASP A 143 -3.94 -13.79 9.79
C ASP A 143 -2.86 -14.08 8.73
N CYS A 144 -3.01 -13.51 7.53
CA CYS A 144 -2.07 -13.76 6.42
C CYS A 144 -0.65 -13.30 6.76
N PHE A 145 -0.49 -12.10 7.32
CA PHE A 145 0.78 -11.53 7.75
C PHE A 145 1.40 -12.37 8.88
N GLY A 146 0.61 -12.70 9.90
CA GLY A 146 1.06 -13.44 11.07
C GLY A 146 1.61 -14.82 10.71
N VAL A 147 1.05 -15.49 9.69
CA VAL A 147 1.63 -16.73 9.15
C VAL A 147 3.00 -16.49 8.51
N ALA A 148 3.13 -15.49 7.64
CA ALA A 148 4.42 -15.19 7.00
C ALA A 148 5.49 -14.78 8.03
N PHE A 149 5.09 -14.00 9.04
CA PHE A 149 5.94 -13.62 10.16
C PHE A 149 6.37 -14.83 10.99
N ALA A 150 5.43 -15.71 11.36
CA ALA A 150 5.73 -16.93 12.12
C ALA A 150 6.63 -17.90 11.34
N VAL A 151 6.49 -18.00 10.02
CA VAL A 151 7.41 -18.79 9.18
C VAL A 151 8.81 -18.19 9.16
N THR A 152 8.92 -16.87 9.04
CA THR A 152 10.20 -16.15 9.09
C THR A 152 10.90 -16.37 10.44
N ALA A 153 10.18 -16.20 11.55
CA ALA A 153 10.68 -16.48 12.89
C ALA A 153 11.03 -17.97 13.10
N GLY A 154 10.25 -18.88 12.51
CA GLY A 154 10.52 -20.31 12.55
C GLY A 154 11.83 -20.69 11.85
N CYS A 155 12.10 -20.10 10.69
CA CYS A 155 13.38 -20.25 10.01
C CYS A 155 14.55 -19.70 10.84
N GLN A 156 14.38 -18.53 11.47
CA GLN A 156 15.37 -17.97 12.40
C GLN A 156 15.70 -18.92 13.56
N VAL A 157 14.67 -19.51 14.19
CA VAL A 157 14.83 -20.50 15.28
C VAL A 157 15.63 -21.74 14.84
N LEU A 158 15.51 -22.11 13.57
CA LEU A 158 16.22 -23.23 12.94
C LEU A 158 17.64 -22.84 12.48
N GLY A 159 18.10 -21.62 12.78
CA GLY A 159 19.43 -21.11 12.43
C GLY A 159 19.55 -20.68 10.97
N LYS A 160 18.44 -20.39 10.29
CA LYS A 160 18.44 -19.92 8.90
C LYS A 160 18.30 -18.41 8.86
N GLN A 161 19.45 -17.74 8.75
CA GLN A 161 19.56 -16.28 8.71
C GLN A 161 19.33 -15.69 7.31
N ASP A 162 19.34 -16.52 6.27
CA ASP A 162 19.17 -16.09 4.87
C ASP A 162 17.70 -15.93 4.47
N VAL A 163 16.76 -16.41 5.29
CA VAL A 163 15.32 -16.23 5.06
C VAL A 163 14.91 -14.87 5.60
N HIS A 164 14.13 -14.09 4.85
CA HIS A 164 13.61 -12.79 5.26
C HIS A 164 12.17 -12.58 4.84
N LEU A 165 11.45 -11.76 5.60
CA LEU A 165 10.09 -11.35 5.27
C LEU A 165 10.12 -10.40 4.07
N ALA A 166 9.20 -10.62 3.13
CA ALA A 166 8.94 -9.71 2.02
C ALA A 166 7.49 -9.24 2.09
N LEU A 167 7.30 -7.93 1.99
CA LEU A 167 6.01 -7.27 2.16
C LEU A 167 5.66 -6.46 0.92
N SER A 168 4.49 -6.75 0.38
CA SER A 168 3.80 -5.82 -0.52
C SER A 168 2.93 -4.86 0.30
N GLU A 169 2.03 -4.17 -0.39
CA GLU A 169 1.04 -3.31 0.22
C GLU A 169 -0.14 -4.09 0.85
N ASP A 170 -0.40 -5.35 0.46
CA ASP A 170 -1.54 -6.16 0.94
C ASP A 170 -1.25 -7.66 1.13
N HIS A 171 0.01 -8.07 0.99
CA HIS A 171 0.43 -9.47 1.08
C HIS A 171 1.85 -9.64 1.57
N ALA A 172 2.11 -10.80 2.17
CA ALA A 172 3.39 -11.14 2.77
C ALA A 172 3.86 -12.54 2.35
N TRP A 173 5.15 -12.67 2.05
CA TRP A 173 5.80 -13.93 1.73
C TRP A 173 7.25 -13.92 2.25
N VAL A 174 8.04 -14.93 1.90
CA VAL A 174 9.47 -14.95 2.28
C VAL A 174 10.39 -14.93 1.08
N VAL A 175 11.52 -14.25 1.23
CA VAL A 175 12.68 -14.34 0.35
C VAL A 175 13.78 -15.17 1.05
N PHE A 176 14.60 -15.89 0.29
CA PHE A 176 15.68 -16.71 0.85
C PHE A 176 16.76 -17.05 -0.18
N GLY A 177 17.74 -17.86 0.24
CA GLY A 177 18.80 -18.36 -0.62
C GLY A 177 20.03 -17.46 -0.64
N LYS A 178 21.04 -17.86 -1.42
CA LYS A 178 22.38 -17.24 -1.41
C LYS A 178 22.38 -15.73 -1.58
N ASP A 179 21.59 -15.26 -2.52
CA ASP A 179 21.53 -13.84 -2.90
C ASP A 179 20.20 -13.19 -2.46
N GLY A 180 19.37 -13.89 -1.66
CA GLY A 180 18.06 -13.40 -1.23
C GLY A 180 17.04 -13.24 -2.36
N THR A 181 17.26 -13.87 -3.52
CA THR A 181 16.41 -13.71 -4.72
C THR A 181 15.33 -14.77 -4.84
N GLU A 182 15.45 -15.90 -4.14
CA GLU A 182 14.40 -16.90 -4.16
C GLU A 182 13.20 -16.41 -3.37
N THR A 183 12.01 -16.65 -3.90
CA THR A 183 10.75 -16.28 -3.24
C THR A 183 9.90 -17.51 -2.99
N ALA A 184 9.18 -17.55 -1.88
CA ALA A 184 8.17 -18.57 -1.64
C ALA A 184 6.94 -17.99 -0.96
N GLU A 185 5.78 -18.26 -1.54
CA GLU A 185 4.49 -18.14 -0.87
C GLU A 185 4.47 -19.04 0.36
N VAL A 186 4.05 -18.50 1.51
CA VAL A 186 3.99 -19.25 2.78
C VAL A 186 2.63 -19.14 3.45
N THR A 187 1.76 -18.29 2.92
CA THR A 187 0.44 -17.99 3.45
C THR A 187 -0.60 -17.95 2.33
N TRP A 188 -1.86 -17.67 2.68
CA TRP A 188 -2.94 -17.44 1.72
C TRP A 188 -3.07 -15.96 1.41
N HIS A 189 -3.72 -15.63 0.29
CA HIS A 189 -4.23 -14.30 0.03
C HIS A 189 -5.70 -14.39 -0.44
N GLY A 190 -6.51 -13.40 -0.04
CA GLY A 190 -7.91 -13.29 -0.42
C GLY A 190 -8.79 -14.45 0.03
N LYS A 191 -9.91 -14.64 -0.69
CA LYS A 191 -10.96 -15.64 -0.40
C LYS A 191 -10.81 -16.93 -1.22
N GLY A 192 -9.73 -17.05 -2.00
CA GLY A 192 -9.46 -18.23 -2.84
C GLY A 192 -9.06 -19.45 -2.01
N ASN A 193 -9.50 -20.64 -2.43
CA ASN A 193 -9.13 -21.92 -1.82
C ASN A 193 -7.82 -22.51 -2.40
N GLU A 194 -7.09 -21.76 -3.24
CA GLU A 194 -5.87 -22.26 -3.86
C GLU A 194 -4.68 -22.17 -2.90
N ASP A 195 -4.13 -23.33 -2.54
CA ASP A 195 -2.89 -23.42 -1.79
C ASP A 195 -1.70 -23.11 -2.71
N LYS A 196 -1.23 -21.85 -2.63
CA LYS A 196 -0.03 -21.38 -3.33
C LYS A 196 1.26 -21.64 -2.53
N ARG A 197 1.20 -22.21 -1.30
CA ARG A 197 2.37 -22.33 -0.41
C ARG A 197 3.51 -23.16 -1.03
N GLY A 198 4.70 -22.57 -1.08
CA GLY A 198 5.93 -23.10 -1.65
C GLY A 198 6.21 -22.63 -3.08
N ARG A 199 5.22 -22.06 -3.78
CA ARG A 199 5.39 -21.53 -5.13
C ARG A 199 6.14 -20.21 -5.11
N SER A 200 6.83 -19.88 -6.20
CA SER A 200 7.41 -18.55 -6.40
C SER A 200 6.33 -17.52 -6.68
N VAL A 201 6.58 -16.26 -6.33
CA VAL A 201 5.70 -15.13 -6.67
C VAL A 201 5.89 -14.61 -8.10
N GLY A 202 6.84 -15.18 -8.87
CA GLY A 202 7.23 -14.70 -10.19
C GLY A 202 6.08 -14.61 -11.22
N ASP A 203 5.09 -15.50 -11.13
CA ASP A 203 3.91 -15.46 -12.01
C ASP A 203 3.08 -14.20 -11.77
N GLY A 204 2.90 -13.80 -10.50
CA GLY A 204 2.17 -12.59 -10.12
C GLY A 204 2.90 -11.31 -10.52
N VAL A 205 4.24 -11.31 -10.40
CA VAL A 205 5.09 -10.22 -10.89
C VAL A 205 4.98 -10.09 -12.41
N SER A 206 5.03 -11.20 -13.14
CA SER A 206 4.91 -11.22 -14.60
C SER A 206 3.52 -10.78 -15.09
N ALA A 207 2.48 -11.07 -14.30
CA ALA A 207 1.13 -10.60 -14.56
C ALA A 207 0.93 -9.10 -14.28
N ARG A 208 1.93 -8.41 -13.70
CA ARG A 208 1.85 -7.02 -13.23
C ARG A 208 0.70 -6.80 -12.24
N SER A 209 0.47 -7.74 -11.33
CA SER A 209 -0.50 -7.56 -10.25
C SER A 209 0.07 -6.61 -9.19
N TRP A 210 -0.81 -5.75 -8.65
CA TRP A 210 -0.47 -4.82 -7.58
C TRP A 210 -0.08 -5.55 -6.29
N LEU A 211 -0.71 -6.71 -6.04
CA LEU A 211 -0.40 -7.60 -4.92
C LEU A 211 1.10 -7.93 -4.77
N TYR A 212 1.84 -7.98 -5.88
CA TYR A 212 3.28 -8.29 -5.88
C TYR A 212 4.15 -7.08 -6.21
N VAL A 213 3.55 -5.87 -6.27
CA VAL A 213 4.18 -4.57 -6.44
C VAL A 213 5.19 -4.53 -7.59
N ALA A 214 4.87 -5.22 -8.70
CA ALA A 214 5.74 -5.36 -9.87
C ALA A 214 7.16 -5.87 -9.54
N GLY A 215 7.28 -6.74 -8.52
CA GLY A 215 8.56 -7.29 -8.07
C GLY A 215 9.39 -6.30 -7.25
N LYS A 216 8.78 -5.25 -6.70
CA LYS A 216 9.41 -4.24 -5.83
C LYS A 216 8.82 -4.24 -4.40
N PRO A 217 8.74 -5.42 -3.72
CA PRO A 217 8.30 -5.47 -2.34
C PRO A 217 9.34 -4.85 -1.40
N VAL A 218 8.91 -4.50 -0.20
CA VAL A 218 9.83 -4.24 0.92
C VAL A 218 10.45 -5.57 1.32
N ILE A 219 11.75 -5.73 1.11
CA ILE A 219 12.52 -6.87 1.63
C ILE A 219 13.10 -6.47 2.98
N CYS A 220 12.62 -7.10 4.05
CA CYS A 220 12.95 -6.68 5.40
C CYS A 220 14.32 -7.20 5.84
N THR A 221 15.11 -6.32 6.45
CA THR A 221 16.16 -6.75 7.40
C THR A 221 15.53 -7.27 8.69
N ARG A 222 16.35 -7.83 9.59
CA ARG A 222 15.87 -8.32 10.90
C ARG A 222 15.19 -7.26 11.74
N VAL A 223 15.71 -6.03 11.70
CA VAL A 223 15.09 -4.92 12.43
C VAL A 223 13.85 -4.39 11.69
N MET A 224 13.83 -4.42 10.36
CA MET A 224 12.61 -4.09 9.60
C MET A 224 11.48 -5.10 9.83
N GLU A 225 11.79 -6.35 10.18
CA GLU A 225 10.77 -7.32 10.61
C GLU A 225 10.17 -6.95 11.97
N LEU A 226 10.98 -6.44 12.91
CA LEU A 226 10.44 -5.82 14.11
C LEU A 226 9.57 -4.60 13.77
N ALA A 227 9.97 -3.78 12.79
CA ALA A 227 9.14 -2.67 12.32
C ALA A 227 7.83 -3.14 11.67
N ALA A 228 7.84 -4.27 10.96
CA ALA A 228 6.64 -4.88 10.41
C ALA A 228 5.72 -5.40 11.52
N LEU A 229 6.27 -6.06 12.54
CA LEU A 229 5.54 -6.48 13.73
C LEU A 229 4.89 -5.28 14.43
N VAL A 230 5.65 -4.20 14.67
CA VAL A 230 5.12 -2.98 15.30
C VAL A 230 4.05 -2.33 14.41
N SER A 231 4.26 -2.26 13.11
CA SER A 231 3.28 -1.72 12.16
C SER A 231 1.99 -2.54 12.13
N SER A 232 2.06 -3.84 12.45
CA SER A 232 0.91 -4.74 12.51
C SER A 232 0.12 -4.66 13.83
N ILE A 233 0.60 -3.93 14.85
CA ILE A 233 -0.15 -3.75 16.12
C ILE A 233 -1.53 -3.17 15.81
N ASN A 234 -2.56 -3.76 16.40
CA ASN A 234 -3.94 -3.39 16.13
C ASN A 234 -4.61 -2.78 17.38
N PRO A 235 -4.85 -1.46 17.42
CA PRO A 235 -5.47 -0.80 18.56
C PRO A 235 -6.99 -0.99 18.66
N THR A 236 -7.64 -1.56 17.65
CA THR A 236 -9.10 -1.63 17.56
C THR A 236 -9.71 -2.61 18.55
N LEU A 237 -10.57 -2.10 19.45
CA LEU A 237 -11.35 -2.91 20.40
C LEU A 237 -12.70 -3.34 19.81
N THR A 238 -13.39 -2.40 19.16
CA THR A 238 -14.65 -2.61 18.45
C THR A 238 -14.63 -1.84 17.13
N GLN A 239 -15.62 -2.03 16.25
CA GLN A 239 -15.69 -1.32 14.96
C GLN A 239 -15.65 0.22 15.06
N THR A 240 -15.86 0.79 16.24
CA THR A 240 -15.93 2.23 16.46
C THR A 240 -15.04 2.72 17.62
N THR A 241 -14.22 1.85 18.19
CA THR A 241 -13.47 2.16 19.42
C THR A 241 -12.10 1.54 19.42
N ASP A 242 -11.09 2.35 19.71
CA ASP A 242 -9.70 1.94 19.87
C ASP A 242 -9.24 2.02 21.33
N VAL A 243 -8.28 1.17 21.69
CA VAL A 243 -7.57 1.21 22.98
C VAL A 243 -6.41 2.18 22.89
N HIS A 244 -6.45 3.24 23.70
CA HIS A 244 -5.45 4.31 23.64
C HIS A 244 -4.03 3.81 23.91
N GLU A 245 -3.84 2.96 24.91
CA GLU A 245 -2.53 2.46 25.33
C GLU A 245 -1.85 1.62 24.23
N ILE A 246 -2.62 0.91 23.42
CA ILE A 246 -2.10 0.14 22.28
C ILE A 246 -1.66 1.06 21.15
N ALA A 247 -2.49 2.05 20.81
CA ALA A 247 -2.12 3.05 19.81
C ALA A 247 -0.87 3.84 20.26
N GLN A 248 -0.78 4.21 21.55
CA GLN A 248 0.37 4.91 22.12
C GLN A 248 1.63 4.03 22.10
N MET A 249 1.52 2.75 22.43
CA MET A 249 2.63 1.81 22.32
C MET A 249 3.14 1.71 20.88
N GLN A 250 2.23 1.55 19.91
CA GLN A 250 2.58 1.48 18.49
C GLN A 250 3.29 2.76 18.03
N HIS A 251 2.73 3.94 18.35
CA HIS A 251 3.30 5.25 18.02
C HIS A 251 4.73 5.41 18.58
N ARG A 252 4.94 5.10 19.87
CA ARG A 252 6.26 5.22 20.51
C ARG A 252 7.30 4.26 19.90
N LEU A 253 6.91 3.02 19.61
CA LEU A 253 7.80 2.04 19.01
C LEU A 253 8.15 2.39 17.55
N LEU A 254 7.20 2.90 16.77
CA LEU A 254 7.48 3.37 15.41
C LEU A 254 8.42 4.58 15.40
N TRP A 255 8.25 5.53 16.34
CA TRP A 255 9.20 6.63 16.50
C TRP A 255 10.59 6.15 16.90
N LEU A 256 10.70 5.18 17.80
CA LEU A 256 11.98 4.58 18.17
C LEU A 256 12.68 3.95 16.95
N LEU A 257 11.94 3.22 16.12
CA LEU A 257 12.47 2.64 14.88
C LEU A 257 12.83 3.70 13.83
N TYR A 258 12.03 4.76 13.74
CA TYR A 258 12.27 5.90 12.85
C TYR A 258 13.55 6.64 13.23
N ASP A 259 13.72 6.96 14.52
CA ASP A 259 14.88 7.72 15.02
C ASP A 259 16.19 6.95 14.84
N ASN A 260 16.12 5.61 14.78
CA ASN A 260 17.26 4.73 14.46
C ASN A 260 17.42 4.45 12.94
N GLY A 261 16.65 5.10 12.07
CA GLY A 261 16.78 4.99 10.60
C GLY A 261 16.20 3.70 10.00
N HIS A 262 15.46 2.92 10.76
CA HIS A 262 14.96 1.61 10.31
C HIS A 262 13.67 1.69 9.47
N LEU A 263 13.07 2.88 9.33
CA LEU A 263 11.88 3.11 8.49
C LEU A 263 12.19 3.74 7.14
N ASP A 264 13.44 4.13 6.85
CA ASP A 264 13.81 4.86 5.61
C ASP A 264 13.47 4.09 4.34
N ALA A 265 13.53 2.77 4.38
CA ALA A 265 13.16 1.88 3.28
C ALA A 265 11.78 1.23 3.47
N TYR A 266 10.92 1.72 4.36
CA TYR A 266 9.61 1.13 4.62
C TYR A 266 8.47 2.16 4.49
N PRO A 267 8.00 2.43 3.25
CA PRO A 267 6.98 3.46 2.98
C PRO A 267 5.69 3.29 3.79
N MET A 268 5.23 2.05 3.99
CA MET A 268 3.99 1.75 4.72
C MET A 268 4.10 2.00 6.21
N ALA A 269 5.25 1.70 6.82
CA ALA A 269 5.49 2.04 8.22
C ALA A 269 5.56 3.57 8.42
N LEU A 270 6.17 4.30 7.48
CA LEU A 270 6.18 5.78 7.50
C LEU A 270 4.78 6.39 7.38
N GLY A 271 3.95 5.82 6.51
CA GLY A 271 2.54 6.22 6.37
C GLY A 271 1.73 5.95 7.63
N ASN A 272 1.85 4.74 8.20
CA ASN A 272 1.22 4.37 9.46
C ASN A 272 1.64 5.31 10.60
N LEU A 273 2.93 5.62 10.71
CA LEU A 273 3.43 6.59 11.69
C LEU A 273 2.81 7.98 11.48
N GLY A 274 2.64 8.43 10.22
CA GLY A 274 1.97 9.69 9.90
C GLY A 274 0.52 9.73 10.38
N ASP A 275 -0.27 8.69 10.10
CA ASP A 275 -1.67 8.60 10.54
C ASP A 275 -1.77 8.52 12.07
N LEU A 276 -0.90 7.73 12.72
CA LEU A 276 -0.85 7.62 14.18
C LEU A 276 -0.43 8.94 14.84
N ASP A 277 0.53 9.67 14.27
CA ASP A 277 0.97 10.94 14.82
C ASP A 277 -0.13 12.01 14.72
N GLU A 278 -0.86 12.06 13.60
CA GLU A 278 -2.05 12.90 13.46
C GLU A 278 -3.12 12.53 14.51
N TYR A 279 -3.38 11.24 14.70
CA TYR A 279 -4.33 10.73 15.70
C TYR A 279 -3.92 11.08 17.14
N MET A 280 -2.63 10.95 17.49
CA MET A 280 -2.11 11.27 18.82
C MET A 280 -2.18 12.76 19.13
N ARG A 281 -1.92 13.63 18.15
CA ARG A 281 -2.06 15.09 18.33
C ARG A 281 -3.51 15.47 18.62
N ILE A 282 -4.47 14.90 17.89
CA ILE A 282 -5.90 15.20 18.07
C ILE A 282 -6.38 14.73 19.46
N THR A 283 -6.03 13.50 19.85
CA THR A 283 -6.46 12.93 21.13
C THR A 283 -5.86 13.70 22.32
N ASN A 284 -4.59 14.08 22.25
CA ASN A 284 -3.93 14.88 23.28
C ASN A 284 -4.52 16.30 23.41
N CYS A 285 -4.99 16.92 22.32
CA CYS A 285 -5.70 18.21 22.39
C CYS A 285 -7.11 18.11 23.00
N SER A 286 -7.75 16.94 22.92
CA SER A 286 -9.12 16.73 23.43
C SER A 286 -9.20 16.38 24.91
N ALA A 287 -8.07 15.99 25.51
CA ALA A 287 -7.96 15.80 26.95
C ALA A 287 -7.65 17.17 27.59
N GLU A 288 -8.59 17.72 28.36
CA GLU A 288 -8.30 18.79 29.31
C GLU A 288 -7.34 18.25 30.39
N SER A 289 -6.06 18.13 30.07
CA SER A 289 -5.03 17.85 31.06
C SER A 289 -4.49 19.18 31.57
N ASP A 290 -4.80 19.52 32.82
CA ASP A 290 -4.19 20.59 33.63
C ASP A 290 -2.67 20.42 33.87
N GLU A 291 -2.00 19.53 33.11
CA GLU A 291 -0.56 19.34 33.17
C GLU A 291 0.14 20.29 32.19
N LEU A 292 1.09 21.07 32.71
CA LEU A 292 1.86 22.10 32.01
C LEU A 292 2.43 21.62 30.67
N PRO A 293 2.49 22.49 29.63
CA PRO A 293 2.88 22.14 28.25
C PRO A 293 4.34 21.68 28.06
N LEU A 294 5.16 21.62 29.11
CA LEU A 294 6.58 21.27 29.06
C LEU A 294 6.85 19.80 28.70
N HIS A 295 5.92 18.87 28.98
CA HIS A 295 6.15 17.44 28.72
C HIS A 295 5.98 17.06 27.24
N ASN A 296 5.16 17.81 26.48
CA ASN A 296 4.91 17.60 25.06
C ASN A 296 6.07 18.07 24.16
N GLU A 297 6.90 19.02 24.61
CA GLU A 297 8.00 19.53 23.77
C GLU A 297 9.13 18.52 23.62
N LEU A 298 9.46 17.76 24.69
CA LEU A 298 10.50 16.74 24.68
C LEU A 298 10.13 15.50 23.86
N GLU A 299 8.85 15.10 23.82
CA GLU A 299 8.38 13.97 23.00
C GLU A 299 8.37 14.27 21.48
N ASN A 300 8.40 15.56 21.12
CA ASN A 300 8.47 16.01 19.73
C ASN A 300 9.91 16.19 19.22
N LEU A 301 10.92 15.92 20.06
CA LEU A 301 12.32 15.95 19.68
C LEU A 301 12.85 14.54 19.42
N ARG A 302 13.74 14.44 18.44
CA ARG A 302 14.60 13.28 18.25
C ARG A 302 15.65 13.20 19.36
N PRO A 303 16.33 12.05 19.54
CA PRO A 303 17.42 11.92 20.51
C PRO A 303 18.57 12.93 20.33
N ASP A 304 18.76 13.45 19.12
CA ASP A 304 19.77 14.47 18.80
C ASP A 304 19.32 15.93 19.07
N GLY A 305 18.11 16.11 19.60
CA GLY A 305 17.52 17.43 19.90
C GLY A 305 16.89 18.14 18.71
N THR A 306 16.85 17.51 17.53
CA THR A 306 16.12 18.07 16.37
C THR A 306 14.62 17.74 16.43
N PRO A 307 13.73 18.59 15.90
CA PRO A 307 12.31 18.29 15.91
C PRO A 307 11.98 17.09 14.99
N ARG A 308 11.09 16.23 15.46
CA ARG A 308 10.47 15.17 14.66
C ARG A 308 9.65 15.79 13.53
N PRO A 309 9.60 15.15 12.34
CA PRO A 309 8.81 15.63 11.22
C PRO A 309 7.31 15.66 11.57
N ASP A 310 6.58 16.57 10.94
CA ASP A 310 5.12 16.57 10.97
C ASP A 310 4.54 15.48 10.05
N PRO A 311 3.24 15.13 10.17
CA PRO A 311 2.62 14.12 9.33
C PRO A 311 2.80 14.36 7.82
N PRO A 312 2.62 15.58 7.27
CA PRO A 312 2.95 15.87 5.87
C PRO A 312 4.38 15.49 5.46
N ALA A 313 5.38 15.77 6.30
CA ALA A 313 6.77 15.42 6.01
C ALA A 313 7.01 13.90 6.06
N LEU A 314 6.32 13.17 6.95
CA LEU A 314 6.34 11.70 7.00
C LEU A 314 5.77 11.08 5.72
N TYR A 315 4.60 11.53 5.25
CA TYR A 315 4.04 11.04 3.98
C TYR A 315 4.94 11.38 2.79
N ALA A 316 5.52 12.60 2.78
CA ALA A 316 6.50 12.97 1.76
C ALA A 316 7.76 12.08 1.80
N GLN A 317 8.20 11.65 2.98
CA GLN A 317 9.30 10.69 3.14
C GLN A 317 8.90 9.30 2.65
N ALA A 318 7.67 8.84 2.94
CA ALA A 318 7.15 7.58 2.41
C ALA A 318 7.20 7.56 0.87
N ILE A 319 6.75 8.65 0.23
CA ILE A 319 6.81 8.82 -1.23
C ILE A 319 8.26 8.85 -1.73
N ARG A 320 9.17 9.55 -1.04
CA ARG A 320 10.61 9.54 -1.41
C ARG A 320 11.21 8.14 -1.30
N SER A 321 10.84 7.38 -0.28
CA SER A 321 11.27 6.00 -0.08
C SER A 321 10.76 5.10 -1.21
N ALA A 322 9.47 5.20 -1.56
CA ALA A 322 8.87 4.50 -2.71
C ALA A 322 9.61 4.77 -4.02
N ARG A 323 9.93 6.04 -4.29
CA ARG A 323 10.67 6.45 -5.50
C ARG A 323 12.11 5.96 -5.53
N THR A 324 12.80 6.05 -4.40
CA THR A 324 14.25 5.79 -4.33
C THR A 324 14.55 4.29 -4.29
N ASN A 325 13.74 3.53 -3.54
CA ASN A 325 14.02 2.12 -3.26
C ASN A 325 13.17 1.16 -4.09
N TYR A 326 12.03 1.62 -4.62
CA TYR A 326 11.01 0.75 -5.19
C TYR A 326 10.48 1.20 -6.56
N ASP A 327 11.26 2.00 -7.30
CA ASP A 327 10.92 2.50 -8.65
C ASP A 327 9.53 3.15 -8.75
N ASP A 328 9.08 3.81 -7.67
CA ASP A 328 7.76 4.45 -7.55
C ASP A 328 6.59 3.49 -7.83
N ARG A 329 6.69 2.26 -7.30
CA ARG A 329 5.68 1.20 -7.49
C ARG A 329 4.66 1.07 -6.36
N HIS A 330 4.83 1.77 -5.24
CA HIS A 330 3.91 1.74 -4.09
C HIS A 330 2.83 2.83 -4.22
N VAL A 331 1.57 2.47 -4.01
CA VAL A 331 0.41 3.35 -4.22
C VAL A 331 -0.03 4.02 -2.92
N TYR A 332 -0.04 3.29 -1.79
CA TYR A 332 -0.50 3.78 -0.50
C TYR A 332 0.22 5.04 0.00
N PRO A 333 1.52 5.30 -0.27
CA PRO A 333 2.16 6.54 0.20
C PRO A 333 1.43 7.80 -0.32
N TYR A 334 0.85 7.71 -1.52
CA TYR A 334 0.09 8.79 -2.12
C TYR A 334 -1.34 8.88 -1.59
N THR A 335 -2.00 7.75 -1.31
CA THR A 335 -3.36 7.76 -0.77
C THR A 335 -3.37 8.23 0.68
N PHE A 336 -2.37 7.86 1.48
CA PHE A 336 -2.16 8.39 2.84
C PHE A 336 -2.03 9.91 2.84
N GLN A 337 -1.16 10.44 1.97
CA GLN A 337 -1.00 11.88 1.80
C GLN A 337 -2.31 12.57 1.36
N GLY A 338 -3.02 11.98 0.40
CA GLY A 338 -4.30 12.49 -0.09
C GLY A 338 -5.39 12.50 0.98
N GLY A 339 -5.47 11.43 1.78
CA GLY A 339 -6.37 11.31 2.92
C GLY A 339 -6.11 12.38 3.98
N HIS A 340 -4.84 12.60 4.33
CA HIS A 340 -4.43 13.67 5.25
C HIS A 340 -4.86 15.06 4.76
N TYR A 341 -4.55 15.40 3.50
CA TYR A 341 -4.94 16.67 2.92
C TYR A 341 -6.46 16.83 2.84
N HIS A 342 -7.20 15.76 2.53
CA HIS A 342 -8.65 15.79 2.52
C HIS A 342 -9.24 16.09 3.91
N ARG A 343 -8.76 15.41 4.97
CA ARG A 343 -9.19 15.66 6.36
C ARG A 343 -8.92 17.10 6.80
N ASN A 344 -7.81 17.68 6.36
CA ASN A 344 -7.40 19.06 6.66
C ASN A 344 -7.94 20.12 5.69
N LYS A 345 -8.89 19.74 4.80
CA LYS A 345 -9.53 20.63 3.80
C LYS A 345 -8.56 21.26 2.80
N MET A 346 -7.38 20.67 2.62
CA MET A 346 -6.38 21.04 1.62
C MET A 346 -6.73 20.33 0.30
N TYR A 347 -7.86 20.72 -0.29
CA TYR A 347 -8.48 19.95 -1.37
C TYR A 347 -7.66 19.92 -2.67
N LYS A 348 -6.94 21.00 -2.99
CA LYS A 348 -6.07 21.04 -4.17
C LYS A 348 -4.93 20.03 -4.06
N GLU A 349 -4.31 19.98 -2.89
CA GLU A 349 -3.22 19.07 -2.56
C GLU A 349 -3.71 17.61 -2.51
N ALA A 350 -4.91 17.37 -1.98
CA ALA A 350 -5.56 16.06 -2.00
C ALA A 350 -5.78 15.55 -3.44
N PHE A 351 -6.33 16.40 -4.32
CA PHE A 351 -6.48 16.07 -5.74
C PHE A 351 -5.14 15.72 -6.41
N HIS A 352 -4.09 16.48 -6.10
CA HIS A 352 -2.76 16.22 -6.65
C HIS A 352 -2.17 14.89 -6.15
N ALA A 353 -2.32 14.58 -4.86
CA ALA A 353 -1.85 13.33 -4.26
C ALA A 353 -2.59 12.12 -4.85
N TRP A 354 -3.92 12.16 -4.95
CA TRP A 354 -4.70 11.11 -5.60
C TRP A 354 -4.35 10.97 -7.08
N ALA A 355 -4.11 12.06 -7.81
CA ALA A 355 -3.63 12.00 -9.19
C ALA A 355 -2.28 11.28 -9.30
N CYS A 356 -1.36 11.50 -8.35
CA CYS A 356 -0.10 10.75 -8.28
C CYS A 356 -0.33 9.26 -7.99
N ALA A 357 -1.27 8.90 -7.12
CA ALA A 357 -1.67 7.50 -6.93
C ALA A 357 -2.17 6.87 -8.24
N GLY A 358 -2.96 7.62 -9.02
CA GLY A 358 -3.40 7.26 -10.37
C GLY A 358 -2.23 7.03 -11.34
N ASP A 359 -1.19 7.87 -11.28
CA ASP A 359 0.01 7.71 -12.10
C ASP A 359 0.82 6.45 -11.77
N VAL A 360 0.76 5.97 -10.52
CA VAL A 360 1.41 4.71 -10.12
C VAL A 360 0.57 3.50 -10.55
N ILE A 361 -0.73 3.51 -10.24
CA ILE A 361 -1.60 2.34 -10.46
C ILE A 361 -1.73 1.97 -11.95
N ARG A 362 -1.59 2.93 -12.86
CA ARG A 362 -1.65 2.71 -14.32
C ARG A 362 -0.64 1.71 -14.86
N HIS A 363 0.40 1.40 -14.09
CA HIS A 363 1.45 0.48 -14.49
C HIS A 363 1.16 -0.98 -14.16
N TYR A 364 0.05 -1.24 -13.48
CA TYR A 364 -0.43 -2.55 -13.08
C TYR A 364 -1.52 -3.05 -14.01
N ASN A 365 -1.81 -4.35 -13.93
CA ASN A 365 -3.02 -4.96 -14.46
C ASN A 365 -3.87 -5.42 -13.28
N TYR A 366 -5.13 -4.99 -13.25
CA TYR A 366 -6.10 -5.41 -12.25
C TYR A 366 -6.42 -6.90 -12.35
N SER A 367 -6.38 -7.54 -11.18
CA SER A 367 -6.84 -8.90 -10.93
C SER A 367 -7.80 -8.92 -9.73
N ARG A 368 -8.49 -10.04 -9.53
CA ARG A 368 -9.39 -10.20 -8.36
C ARG A 368 -8.65 -10.20 -7.03
N ASP A 369 -7.36 -10.53 -7.05
CA ASP A 369 -6.54 -10.51 -5.85
C ASP A 369 -6.16 -9.06 -5.46
N ASP A 370 -6.42 -8.05 -6.32
CA ASP A 370 -6.19 -6.64 -6.02
C ASP A 370 -7.47 -5.93 -5.47
N GLU A 371 -8.31 -6.67 -4.72
CA GLU A 371 -9.61 -6.17 -4.22
C GLU A 371 -9.46 -4.97 -3.28
N GLU A 372 -8.44 -4.96 -2.41
CA GLU A 372 -8.25 -3.91 -1.40
C GLU A 372 -7.90 -2.56 -2.03
N ILE A 373 -6.94 -2.53 -2.97
CA ILE A 373 -6.63 -1.28 -3.68
C ILE A 373 -7.80 -0.83 -4.56
N TYR A 374 -8.59 -1.74 -5.12
CA TYR A 374 -9.82 -1.38 -5.83
C TYR A 374 -10.82 -0.65 -4.92
N LYS A 375 -11.01 -1.13 -3.67
CA LYS A 375 -11.89 -0.48 -2.69
C LYS A 375 -11.41 0.92 -2.35
N GLU A 376 -10.11 1.09 -2.11
CA GLU A 376 -9.48 2.38 -1.83
C GLU A 376 -9.76 3.41 -2.95
N PHE A 377 -9.45 3.06 -4.21
CA PHE A 377 -9.74 3.95 -5.34
C PHE A 377 -11.23 4.20 -5.52
N SER A 378 -12.08 3.20 -5.24
CA SER A 378 -13.54 3.34 -5.32
C SER A 378 -14.07 4.31 -4.26
N GLU A 379 -13.59 4.23 -3.02
CA GLU A 379 -13.95 5.16 -1.96
C GLU A 379 -13.52 6.59 -2.31
N ILE A 380 -12.27 6.77 -2.76
CA ILE A 380 -11.77 8.07 -3.21
C ILE A 380 -12.66 8.65 -4.34
N ALA A 381 -12.92 7.85 -5.38
CA ALA A 381 -13.63 8.30 -6.57
C ALA A 381 -15.13 8.55 -6.35
N ASN A 382 -15.77 7.69 -5.54
CA ASN A 382 -17.23 7.61 -5.44
C ASN A 382 -17.77 8.22 -4.14
N GLU A 383 -16.93 8.42 -3.12
CA GLU A 383 -17.33 9.02 -1.84
C GLU A 383 -16.55 10.31 -1.55
N LEU A 384 -15.22 10.24 -1.42
CA LEU A 384 -14.42 11.39 -0.95
C LEU A 384 -14.44 12.56 -1.93
N ILE A 385 -14.16 12.31 -3.22
CA ILE A 385 -14.22 13.36 -4.25
C ILE A 385 -15.63 13.96 -4.31
N PRO A 386 -16.74 13.20 -4.43
CA PRO A 386 -18.08 13.78 -4.41
C PRO A 386 -18.43 14.59 -3.15
N GLN A 387 -18.02 14.15 -1.96
CA GLN A 387 -18.21 14.88 -0.70
C GLN A 387 -17.48 16.23 -0.73
N LEU A 388 -16.21 16.21 -1.16
CA LEU A 388 -15.38 17.39 -1.34
C LEU A 388 -16.02 18.37 -2.35
N MET A 389 -16.48 17.88 -3.50
CA MET A 389 -17.13 18.72 -4.52
C MET A 389 -18.42 19.36 -3.99
N LYS A 390 -19.18 18.66 -3.15
CA LYS A 390 -20.39 19.20 -2.50
C LYS A 390 -20.04 20.31 -1.50
N ALA A 391 -18.99 20.13 -0.71
CA ALA A 391 -18.52 21.14 0.24
C ALA A 391 -18.12 22.43 -0.49
N GLU A 392 -17.32 22.31 -1.55
CA GLU A 392 -16.85 23.44 -2.34
C GLU A 392 -17.96 24.14 -3.13
N SER A 393 -18.93 23.37 -3.65
CA SER A 393 -20.10 23.94 -4.36
C SER A 393 -21.01 24.77 -3.45
N SER A 394 -20.94 24.58 -2.13
CA SER A 394 -21.78 25.28 -1.16
C SER A 394 -21.20 26.63 -0.70
N GLY A 395 -19.94 26.92 -1.03
CA GLY A 395 -19.26 28.17 -0.68
C GLY A 395 -19.14 29.15 -1.84
N HIS A 396 -19.40 30.44 -1.61
CA HIS A 396 -19.16 31.50 -2.59
C HIS A 396 -17.69 32.00 -2.52
N SER A 397 -16.72 31.09 -2.65
CA SER A 397 -15.30 31.44 -2.60
C SER A 397 -14.75 31.71 -4.01
N ALA A 398 -14.12 32.87 -4.21
CA ALA A 398 -13.35 33.18 -5.42
C ALA A 398 -12.09 32.29 -5.58
N ARG A 399 -11.67 31.60 -4.51
CA ARG A 399 -10.55 30.65 -4.47
C ARG A 399 -11.01 29.19 -4.43
N SER A 400 -12.25 28.89 -4.83
CA SER A 400 -12.71 27.51 -4.88
C SER A 400 -11.91 26.70 -5.89
N ILE A 401 -11.62 25.45 -5.54
CA ILE A 401 -10.94 24.50 -6.44
C ILE A 401 -11.68 24.30 -7.77
N LEU A 402 -12.99 24.58 -7.82
CA LEU A 402 -13.82 24.44 -9.02
C LEU A 402 -13.47 25.47 -10.10
N LYS A 403 -12.75 26.54 -9.70
CA LYS A 403 -12.24 27.58 -10.58
C LYS A 403 -10.77 27.39 -10.94
N ASP A 404 -10.11 26.39 -10.37
CA ASP A 404 -8.70 26.10 -10.61
C ASP A 404 -8.52 25.02 -11.70
N PRO A 405 -7.97 25.37 -12.88
CA PRO A 405 -7.73 24.39 -13.94
C PRO A 405 -6.71 23.32 -13.56
N GLU A 406 -5.84 23.51 -12.57
CA GLU A 406 -4.93 22.48 -12.06
C GLU A 406 -5.66 21.37 -11.30
N CYS A 407 -6.73 21.71 -10.59
CA CYS A 407 -7.59 20.73 -9.91
C CYS A 407 -8.34 19.88 -10.93
N PHE A 408 -8.87 20.50 -12.00
CA PHE A 408 -9.46 19.76 -13.11
C PHE A 408 -8.44 18.86 -13.80
N ALA A 409 -7.22 19.36 -14.05
CA ALA A 409 -6.13 18.58 -14.60
C ALA A 409 -5.76 17.35 -13.74
N SER A 410 -5.72 17.51 -12.41
CA SER A 410 -5.44 16.44 -11.46
C SER A 410 -6.56 15.40 -11.43
N LEU A 411 -7.82 15.83 -11.47
CA LEU A 411 -8.98 14.93 -11.63
C LEU A 411 -8.85 14.08 -12.90
N LEU A 412 -8.49 14.69 -14.05
CA LEU A 412 -8.32 13.94 -15.29
C LEU A 412 -7.19 12.92 -15.20
N ARG A 413 -6.05 13.27 -14.58
CA ARG A 413 -4.92 12.35 -14.37
C ARG A 413 -5.30 11.16 -13.48
N PHE A 414 -6.04 11.40 -12.39
CA PHE A 414 -6.52 10.33 -11.52
C PHE A 414 -7.35 9.28 -12.28
N TYR A 415 -8.37 9.75 -13.03
CA TYR A 415 -9.21 8.85 -13.81
C TYR A 415 -8.51 8.23 -15.03
N ASP A 416 -7.53 8.91 -15.61
CA ASP A 416 -6.66 8.33 -16.65
C ASP A 416 -5.84 7.16 -16.12
N GLY A 417 -5.31 7.28 -14.90
CA GLY A 417 -4.63 6.19 -14.22
C GLY A 417 -5.51 4.96 -14.05
N ILE A 418 -6.74 5.14 -13.56
CA ILE A 418 -7.73 4.05 -13.40
C ILE A 418 -8.14 3.45 -14.75
N CYS A 419 -8.38 4.29 -15.76
CA CYS A 419 -8.70 3.82 -17.11
C CYS A 419 -7.56 2.99 -17.69
N LYS A 420 -6.31 3.40 -17.47
CA LYS A 420 -5.13 2.68 -17.96
C LYS A 420 -4.88 1.40 -17.16
N TRP A 421 -5.14 1.40 -15.85
CA TRP A 421 -5.10 0.19 -15.01
C TRP A 421 -6.08 -0.90 -15.47
N GLU A 422 -7.20 -0.53 -16.09
CA GLU A 422 -8.12 -1.49 -16.71
C GLU A 422 -7.60 -2.07 -18.03
N GLU A 423 -6.75 -1.35 -18.76
CA GLU A 423 -6.24 -1.80 -20.07
C GLU A 423 -5.29 -2.98 -19.92
N GLY A 424 -5.64 -4.12 -20.56
CA GLY A 424 -4.87 -5.36 -20.44
C GLY A 424 -5.25 -6.22 -19.22
N SER A 425 -6.14 -5.72 -18.36
CA SER A 425 -6.65 -6.43 -17.19
C SER A 425 -7.67 -7.50 -17.58
N GLN A 426 -7.68 -8.60 -16.82
CA GLN A 426 -8.60 -9.71 -17.09
C GLN A 426 -10.03 -9.42 -16.64
N THR A 427 -10.18 -8.53 -15.66
CA THR A 427 -11.47 -8.11 -15.10
C THR A 427 -11.66 -6.62 -15.37
N PRO A 428 -12.84 -6.19 -15.85
CA PRO A 428 -13.13 -4.76 -16.00
C PRO A 428 -13.25 -4.08 -14.64
N ILE A 429 -12.81 -2.82 -14.58
CA ILE A 429 -12.85 -1.95 -13.41
C ILE A 429 -14.03 -0.98 -13.54
N LEU A 430 -14.14 -0.33 -14.71
CA LEU A 430 -15.04 0.80 -14.92
C LEU A 430 -16.44 0.31 -15.32
N HIS A 431 -17.38 0.48 -14.39
CA HIS A 431 -18.81 0.27 -14.60
C HIS A 431 -19.59 1.56 -14.33
N ILE A 432 -20.92 1.51 -14.44
CA ILE A 432 -21.79 2.68 -14.26
C ILE A 432 -21.66 3.36 -12.88
N GLY A 433 -21.17 2.61 -11.88
CA GLY A 433 -20.91 3.11 -10.53
C GLY A 433 -19.74 4.09 -10.48
N TRP A 434 -18.77 3.99 -11.39
CA TRP A 434 -17.67 4.94 -11.55
C TRP A 434 -18.03 6.10 -12.48
N ALA A 435 -18.76 5.79 -13.56
CA ALA A 435 -19.07 6.78 -14.59
C ALA A 435 -20.03 7.88 -14.11
N LYS A 436 -21.02 7.55 -13.29
CA LYS A 436 -21.98 8.53 -12.77
C LYS A 436 -21.31 9.56 -11.85
N PRO A 437 -20.54 9.17 -10.81
CA PRO A 437 -19.76 10.10 -10.00
C PRO A 437 -18.79 10.95 -10.81
N LEU A 438 -18.02 10.35 -11.73
CA LEU A 438 -17.09 11.09 -12.59
C LEU A 438 -17.80 12.21 -13.36
N VAL A 439 -18.87 11.89 -14.08
CA VAL A 439 -19.59 12.86 -14.90
C VAL A 439 -20.24 13.94 -14.04
N SER A 440 -20.76 13.56 -12.86
CA SER A 440 -21.26 14.52 -11.87
C SER A 440 -20.15 15.48 -11.43
N THR A 441 -18.97 14.97 -11.10
CA THR A 441 -17.80 15.76 -10.68
C THR A 441 -17.32 16.69 -11.79
N ILE A 442 -17.17 16.20 -13.04
CA ILE A 442 -16.77 17.04 -14.18
C ILE A 442 -17.79 18.17 -14.41
N SER A 443 -19.08 17.90 -14.24
CA SER A 443 -20.13 18.91 -14.45
C SER A 443 -20.10 20.08 -13.46
N LYS A 444 -19.34 19.97 -12.36
CA LYS A 444 -19.13 21.06 -11.40
C LYS A 444 -18.04 22.05 -11.82
N PHE A 445 -17.20 21.69 -12.79
CA PHE A 445 -16.21 22.60 -13.36
C PHE A 445 -16.82 23.34 -14.54
N ASP A 446 -16.84 24.67 -14.44
CA ASP A 446 -17.34 25.55 -15.50
C ASP A 446 -16.60 25.32 -16.82
N ALA A 447 -17.28 25.53 -17.95
CA ALA A 447 -16.70 25.33 -19.27
C ALA A 447 -15.42 26.14 -19.49
N GLU A 448 -15.37 27.36 -18.97
CA GLU A 448 -14.22 28.25 -19.05
C GLU A 448 -13.00 27.68 -18.31
N VAL A 449 -13.21 27.02 -17.17
CA VAL A 449 -12.13 26.38 -16.39
C VAL A 449 -11.63 25.14 -17.12
N ARG A 450 -12.55 24.31 -17.61
CA ARG A 450 -12.20 23.09 -18.37
C ARG A 450 -11.40 23.42 -19.62
N ALA A 451 -11.79 24.45 -20.37
CA ALA A 451 -11.13 24.88 -21.61
C ALA A 451 -9.69 25.42 -21.42
N GLN A 452 -9.30 25.76 -20.18
CA GLN A 452 -7.95 26.22 -19.86
C GLN A 452 -6.95 25.07 -19.76
N VAL A 453 -7.37 23.82 -19.62
CA VAL A 453 -6.45 22.67 -19.53
C VAL A 453 -5.97 22.25 -20.92
N HIS A 454 -4.65 22.16 -21.10
CA HIS A 454 -4.05 21.65 -22.32
C HIS A 454 -3.85 20.14 -22.24
N ILE A 455 -4.70 19.39 -22.94
CA ILE A 455 -4.68 17.92 -22.95
C ILE A 455 -3.83 17.39 -24.12
N ILE A 456 -2.81 16.61 -23.78
CA ILE A 456 -1.96 15.82 -24.67
C ILE A 456 -2.34 14.35 -24.51
N CYS A 457 -2.46 13.60 -25.60
CA CYS A 457 -2.71 12.17 -25.57
C CYS A 457 -1.44 11.43 -25.99
N LYS A 458 -1.00 10.45 -25.20
CA LYS A 458 0.13 9.55 -25.48
C LYS A 458 -0.32 8.12 -25.23
N THR A 459 -0.96 7.54 -26.23
CA THR A 459 -1.44 6.15 -26.14
C THR A 459 -0.36 5.20 -26.65
N ASP A 460 -0.36 3.92 -26.23
CA ASP A 460 0.68 2.95 -26.61
C ASP A 460 0.83 2.77 -28.14
N THR A 461 -0.16 3.19 -28.93
CA THR A 461 -0.10 3.26 -30.39
C THR A 461 0.88 4.32 -30.93
N ASP A 462 1.24 5.34 -30.15
CA ASP A 462 2.09 6.45 -30.58
C ASP A 462 3.60 6.14 -30.47
N GLU A 463 4.01 5.19 -29.62
CA GLU A 463 5.42 4.79 -29.43
C GLU A 463 6.00 4.05 -30.65
N HIS A 464 5.16 3.41 -31.46
CA HIS A 464 5.61 2.77 -32.70
C HIS A 464 5.79 3.76 -33.88
N THR A 465 5.30 5.00 -33.77
CA THR A 465 5.36 6.00 -34.84
C THR A 465 6.54 6.99 -34.75
N GLU A 466 7.23 7.08 -33.61
CA GLU A 466 8.36 8.01 -33.44
C GLU A 466 9.73 7.43 -33.85
N SER A 467 9.81 6.16 -34.30
CA SER A 467 11.08 5.57 -34.76
C SER A 467 11.38 5.77 -36.26
N THR A 468 10.65 6.64 -36.97
CA THR A 468 10.87 6.83 -38.44
C THR A 468 10.77 8.29 -38.91
N LYS A 469 11.29 9.25 -38.14
CA LYS A 469 11.62 10.59 -38.66
C LYS A 469 12.95 11.11 -38.10
N GLY A 470 14.04 10.56 -38.63
CA GLY A 470 15.36 11.18 -38.67
C GLY A 470 15.78 11.33 -40.12
N THR A 471 16.61 12.35 -40.40
CA THR A 471 17.11 12.85 -41.71
C THR A 471 16.04 13.57 -42.53
N GLU A 472 16.08 14.85 -42.91
CA GLU A 472 17.12 15.85 -43.27
C GLU A 472 16.53 17.25 -42.97
N ASN A 473 17.20 18.30 -42.49
CA ASN A 473 18.29 19.07 -43.10
C ASN A 473 18.95 19.95 -42.03
N VAL A 474 20.28 19.90 -41.94
CA VAL A 474 21.12 20.88 -41.22
C VAL A 474 22.15 21.42 -42.20
N GLU A 475 21.97 22.66 -42.64
CA GLU A 475 23.03 23.51 -43.23
C GLU A 475 22.99 24.85 -42.47
N LYS A 476 23.93 25.08 -41.53
CA LYS A 476 25.20 25.81 -41.65
C LYS A 476 25.08 27.28 -42.11
N ASP A 477 25.24 28.21 -41.16
CA ASP A 477 26.31 29.24 -41.16
C ASP A 477 26.29 29.94 -39.78
N LYS A 478 27.32 29.75 -38.94
CA LYS A 478 28.58 30.50 -38.78
C LYS A 478 28.52 31.53 -37.64
N ARG A 479 29.59 31.48 -36.85
CA ARG A 479 29.91 32.32 -35.69
C ARG A 479 30.27 33.73 -36.16
N ASP A 480 29.93 34.74 -35.37
CA ASP A 480 30.94 35.56 -34.69
C ASP A 480 30.35 36.61 -33.72
N ASN A 481 30.98 36.65 -32.54
CA ASN A 481 31.25 37.75 -31.60
C ASN A 481 30.15 38.66 -30.99
N ASP A 482 30.08 38.55 -29.66
CA ASP A 482 30.23 39.62 -28.66
C ASP A 482 29.55 40.98 -28.89
N LYS A 483 28.53 41.25 -28.06
CA LYS A 483 28.59 42.32 -27.05
C LYS A 483 27.35 42.35 -26.17
N TRP A 484 27.59 42.36 -24.86
CA TRP A 484 26.68 42.92 -23.87
C TRP A 484 26.25 44.33 -24.30
N ASN A 485 24.95 44.58 -24.36
CA ASN A 485 24.44 45.90 -24.03
C ASN A 485 23.04 45.81 -23.42
N ASN A 486 22.91 46.41 -22.24
CA ASN A 486 21.65 46.71 -21.61
C ASN A 486 20.90 47.74 -22.47
N ASN A 487 19.67 47.43 -22.86
CA ASN A 487 18.60 48.42 -22.92
C ASN A 487 17.26 47.71 -22.87
N ALA A 488 16.49 48.06 -21.84
CA ALA A 488 15.08 47.76 -21.75
C ALA A 488 14.37 48.62 -22.79
N ASP A 489 13.89 48.00 -23.86
CA ASP A 489 12.92 48.59 -24.77
C ASP A 489 11.81 47.57 -25.02
N ASN A 490 10.57 48.04 -24.89
CA ASN A 490 9.33 47.30 -25.11
C ASN A 490 9.32 46.63 -26.49
N ALA A 491 9.63 45.33 -26.54
CA ALA A 491 9.31 44.49 -27.67
C ALA A 491 7.86 44.00 -27.52
N GLU A 492 6.96 44.53 -28.35
CA GLU A 492 5.63 43.95 -28.52
C GLU A 492 5.77 42.49 -28.96
N MET A 493 5.46 41.56 -28.04
CA MET A 493 5.44 40.12 -28.31
C MET A 493 4.51 39.83 -29.49
N SER A 494 4.96 39.07 -30.49
CA SER A 494 4.09 38.74 -31.63
C SER A 494 2.92 37.88 -31.15
N VAL A 495 1.77 37.93 -31.85
CA VAL A 495 0.58 37.12 -31.52
C VAL A 495 0.92 35.64 -31.35
N ARG A 496 1.92 35.12 -32.10
CA ARG A 496 2.39 33.74 -32.00
C ARG A 496 3.18 33.48 -30.71
N GLU A 497 4.00 34.41 -30.27
CA GLU A 497 4.72 34.32 -28.99
C GLU A 497 3.76 34.53 -27.80
N GLN A 498 2.75 35.39 -27.94
CA GLN A 498 1.67 35.55 -26.95
C GLN A 498 0.85 34.27 -26.83
N LEU A 499 0.46 33.65 -27.94
CA LEU A 499 -0.23 32.37 -27.95
C LEU A 499 0.64 31.24 -27.40
N THR A 500 1.94 31.22 -27.71
CA THR A 500 2.86 30.21 -27.19
C THR A 500 3.10 30.38 -25.68
N ALA A 501 3.27 31.62 -25.21
CA ALA A 501 3.38 31.94 -23.78
C ALA A 501 2.07 31.65 -23.02
N ALA A 502 0.91 31.96 -23.61
CA ALA A 502 -0.41 31.67 -23.04
C ALA A 502 -0.79 30.17 -23.09
N VAL A 503 -0.22 29.40 -24.01
CA VAL A 503 -0.31 27.92 -24.01
C VAL A 503 0.66 27.34 -22.97
N ASN A 504 1.85 27.93 -22.81
CA ASN A 504 2.83 27.53 -21.79
C ASN A 504 2.39 27.89 -20.35
N SER A 505 1.46 28.82 -20.18
CA SER A 505 0.87 29.18 -18.88
C SER A 505 -0.35 28.33 -18.49
N ARG A 506 -0.84 27.45 -19.38
CA ARG A 506 -1.99 26.58 -19.12
C ARG A 506 -1.55 25.29 -18.43
N PRO A 507 -2.32 24.77 -17.45
CA PRO A 507 -2.04 23.46 -16.89
C PRO A 507 -2.05 22.38 -17.98
N ARG A 508 -0.95 21.63 -18.06
CA ARG A 508 -0.75 20.59 -19.07
C ARG A 508 -1.03 19.21 -18.47
N VAL A 509 -1.89 18.44 -19.14
CA VAL A 509 -2.20 17.05 -18.79
C VAL A 509 -1.80 16.14 -19.93
N THR A 510 -1.12 15.04 -19.60
CA THR A 510 -0.89 13.94 -20.55
C THR A 510 -1.78 12.77 -20.15
N LEU A 511 -2.59 12.29 -21.09
CA LEU A 511 -3.48 11.13 -20.94
C LEU A 511 -2.87 9.93 -21.65
N TYR A 512 -2.83 8.80 -20.96
CA TYR A 512 -2.22 7.55 -21.43
C TYR A 512 -3.25 6.48 -21.77
N SER A 513 -4.45 6.54 -21.19
CA SER A 513 -5.53 5.61 -21.49
C SER A 513 -6.24 5.97 -22.80
N HIS A 514 -6.59 4.96 -23.58
CA HIS A 514 -7.42 5.11 -24.76
C HIS A 514 -8.79 5.68 -24.41
N LYS A 515 -9.37 5.31 -23.25
CA LYS A 515 -10.66 5.83 -22.79
C LYS A 515 -10.62 7.34 -22.57
N MET A 516 -9.69 7.84 -21.76
CA MET A 516 -9.61 9.29 -21.49
C MET A 516 -9.16 10.08 -22.73
N ALA A 517 -8.28 9.53 -23.55
CA ALA A 517 -7.91 10.15 -24.82
C ALA A 517 -9.13 10.34 -25.74
N ALA A 518 -10.00 9.33 -25.86
CA ALA A 518 -11.23 9.41 -26.64
C ALA A 518 -12.25 10.39 -26.04
N LEU A 519 -12.21 10.62 -24.73
CA LEU A 519 -13.07 11.58 -24.03
C LEU A 519 -12.64 13.04 -24.21
N ARG A 520 -11.40 13.32 -24.64
CA ARG A 520 -10.85 14.68 -24.82
C ARG A 520 -11.82 15.69 -25.46
N PRO A 521 -12.46 15.45 -26.63
CA PRO A 521 -13.36 16.43 -27.23
C PRO A 521 -14.63 16.68 -26.40
N LEU A 522 -15.09 15.67 -25.64
CA LEU A 522 -16.26 15.77 -24.77
C LEU A 522 -15.94 16.51 -23.46
N LEU A 523 -14.73 16.34 -22.93
CA LEU A 523 -14.27 16.96 -21.68
C LEU A 523 -14.10 18.48 -21.79
N LEU A 524 -13.79 18.99 -22.98
CA LEU A 524 -13.57 20.42 -23.23
C LEU A 524 -14.77 21.12 -23.88
N ALA A 525 -15.86 20.40 -24.18
CA ALA A 525 -17.05 20.96 -24.79
C ALA A 525 -17.75 21.97 -23.86
N GLU A 526 -18.30 23.04 -24.42
CA GLU A 526 -19.05 24.05 -23.65
C GLU A 526 -20.23 23.42 -22.89
N ARG A 527 -20.99 22.55 -23.57
CA ARG A 527 -22.03 21.71 -22.97
C ARG A 527 -21.58 20.26 -22.92
N LEU A 528 -21.54 19.70 -21.72
CA LEU A 528 -21.16 18.30 -21.50
C LEU A 528 -22.26 17.36 -21.98
N ASN A 529 -21.92 16.43 -22.87
CA ASN A 529 -22.80 15.32 -23.22
C ASN A 529 -22.62 14.19 -22.19
N THR A 530 -23.37 14.26 -21.10
CA THR A 530 -23.27 13.34 -19.96
C THR A 530 -23.49 11.88 -20.35
N HIS A 531 -24.41 11.61 -21.29
CA HIS A 531 -24.66 10.26 -21.81
C HIS A 531 -23.48 9.72 -22.61
N ALA A 532 -22.86 10.54 -23.48
CA ALA A 532 -21.70 10.12 -24.25
C ALA A 532 -20.48 9.85 -23.34
N LEU A 533 -20.26 10.69 -22.33
CA LEU A 533 -19.20 10.48 -21.34
C LEU A 533 -19.38 9.14 -20.60
N GLN A 534 -20.60 8.87 -20.11
CA GLN A 534 -20.91 7.61 -19.40
C GLN A 534 -20.72 6.39 -20.31
N LEU A 535 -21.21 6.46 -21.55
CA LEU A 535 -21.12 5.37 -22.51
C LEU A 535 -19.66 5.05 -22.86
N GLN A 536 -18.86 6.07 -23.15
CA GLN A 536 -17.46 5.88 -23.53
C GLN A 536 -16.61 5.33 -22.38
N LEU A 537 -16.88 5.76 -21.13
CA LEU A 537 -16.15 5.27 -19.96
C LEU A 537 -16.51 3.81 -19.63
N THR A 538 -17.77 3.42 -19.82
CA THR A 538 -18.26 2.06 -19.52
C THR A 538 -18.13 1.07 -20.68
N ALA A 539 -17.74 1.54 -21.87
CA ALA A 539 -17.42 0.67 -22.98
C ALA A 539 -16.29 -0.29 -22.61
N GLN A 540 -16.49 -1.59 -22.80
CA GLN A 540 -15.41 -2.57 -22.64
C GLN A 540 -14.36 -2.34 -23.73
N SER A 541 -13.10 -2.17 -23.33
CA SER A 541 -11.95 -2.13 -24.24
C SER A 541 -11.77 -3.52 -24.85
N GLN A 542 -12.47 -3.81 -25.95
CA GLN A 542 -12.26 -5.05 -26.69
C GLN A 542 -10.92 -5.01 -27.43
N LEU A 543 -9.82 -5.26 -26.73
CA LEU A 543 -8.48 -5.39 -27.31
C LEU A 543 -7.81 -6.76 -27.04
N GLN A 544 -8.56 -7.77 -26.60
CA GLN A 544 -8.11 -9.16 -26.76
C GLN A 544 -8.48 -9.65 -28.17
N ARG A 545 -7.55 -9.52 -29.12
CA ARG A 545 -7.59 -10.37 -30.32
C ARG A 545 -7.48 -11.83 -29.84
N PRO A 546 -8.36 -12.74 -30.27
CA PRO A 546 -8.17 -14.16 -29.99
C PRO A 546 -6.81 -14.57 -30.53
N GLN A 547 -5.97 -15.19 -29.69
CA GLN A 547 -4.77 -15.87 -30.18
C GLN A 547 -5.24 -16.86 -31.26
N ALA A 548 -4.71 -16.71 -32.46
CA ALA A 548 -4.95 -17.67 -33.54
C ALA A 548 -4.53 -19.07 -33.04
N PRO A 549 -5.34 -20.11 -33.26
CA PRO A 549 -5.00 -21.44 -32.80
C PRO A 549 -3.68 -21.86 -33.45
N THR A 550 -2.72 -22.23 -32.61
CA THR A 550 -1.46 -22.84 -33.02
C THR A 550 -1.76 -24.05 -33.89
N LYS A 551 -1.38 -23.97 -35.17
CA LYS A 551 -1.41 -25.12 -36.09
C LYS A 551 -0.58 -26.25 -35.49
N LYS A 552 -1.25 -27.28 -34.98
CA LYS A 552 -0.64 -28.59 -34.76
C LYS A 552 -0.15 -29.10 -36.12
N ARG A 553 1.12 -29.49 -36.17
CA ARG A 553 1.71 -30.24 -37.28
C ARG A 553 1.06 -31.61 -37.30
N ASP A 554 0.39 -31.92 -38.41
CA ASP A 554 0.00 -33.28 -38.76
C ASP A 554 1.25 -34.09 -39.12
N VAL A 555 1.39 -35.25 -38.50
CA VAL A 555 2.12 -36.40 -39.05
C VAL A 555 1.13 -37.56 -39.00
N ASP A 556 0.85 -38.09 -40.18
CA ASP A 556 -0.03 -39.22 -40.47
C ASP A 556 0.32 -40.47 -39.66
N ASP A 557 -0.68 -41.23 -39.19
CA ASP A 557 -0.92 -42.57 -39.75
C ASP A 557 -2.29 -43.17 -39.39
N ALA A 558 -2.77 -44.02 -40.29
CA ALA A 558 -4.14 -44.47 -40.52
C ALA A 558 -4.74 -45.49 -39.51
N ASN A 559 -6.07 -45.44 -39.29
CA ASN A 559 -6.99 -46.51 -39.72
C ASN A 559 -8.49 -46.23 -39.43
N ALA A 560 -9.32 -46.91 -40.21
CA ALA A 560 -10.72 -46.63 -40.55
C ALA A 560 -11.80 -46.83 -39.46
N SER A 561 -12.88 -46.02 -39.54
CA SER A 561 -14.27 -46.42 -39.92
C SER A 561 -15.37 -45.52 -39.29
N LEU A 562 -16.38 -45.20 -40.12
CA LEU A 562 -17.49 -44.25 -39.96
C LEU A 562 -18.61 -44.71 -38.95
N PRO A 563 -19.79 -44.04 -38.85
CA PRO A 563 -20.05 -42.74 -38.21
C PRO A 563 -21.28 -42.82 -37.25
N THR A 564 -21.57 -41.81 -36.42
CA THR A 564 -22.98 -41.41 -36.16
C THR A 564 -23.13 -40.11 -35.37
N ALA A 565 -24.26 -39.48 -35.66
CA ALA A 565 -24.67 -38.13 -35.29
C ALA A 565 -25.31 -38.01 -33.88
N ARG A 566 -25.44 -36.74 -33.48
CA ARG A 566 -26.66 -36.10 -32.91
C ARG A 566 -26.67 -35.78 -31.40
N ALA A 567 -27.05 -34.53 -31.17
CA ALA A 567 -27.94 -33.98 -30.12
C ALA A 567 -27.38 -33.43 -28.80
N LYS A 568 -27.43 -32.10 -28.74
CA LYS A 568 -27.97 -31.24 -27.66
C LYS A 568 -28.79 -31.93 -26.55
N ARG A 569 -28.48 -31.59 -25.29
CA ARG A 569 -29.37 -31.34 -24.14
C ARG A 569 -28.57 -30.48 -23.14
N ALA A 570 -28.90 -29.25 -22.76
CA ALA A 570 -30.09 -28.69 -22.11
C ALA A 570 -30.37 -29.25 -20.68
N ARG A 571 -29.92 -28.45 -19.69
CA ARG A 571 -30.57 -28.04 -18.42
C ARG A 571 -30.84 -29.07 -17.30
N ARG A 572 -30.39 -28.71 -16.09
CA ARG A 572 -31.09 -28.69 -14.77
C ARG A 572 -30.08 -28.16 -13.73
N GLU A 573 -30.22 -26.97 -13.16
CA GLU A 573 -31.07 -26.65 -11.99
C GLU A 573 -31.09 -27.77 -10.95
N ARG A 574 -30.25 -27.65 -9.93
CA ARG A 574 -30.63 -27.22 -8.57
C ARG A 574 -29.50 -26.44 -7.93
#